data_AF-A0A7J3LXG7-F1
#
_entry.id   AF-A0A7J3LXG7-F1
#
_cell.length_a   1.000
_cell.length_b   1.000
_cell.length_c   1.000
_cell.angle_alpha   90.00
_cell.angle_beta   90.00
_cell.angle_gamma   90.00
#
_symmetry.space_group_name_H-M   'P 1'
#
loop_
_entity.id
_entity.type
_entity.pdbx_description
1 polymer ?
#
loop_
_entity_poly.entity_id
_entity_poly.type
_entity_poly.pdbx_seq_one_letter_code
_entity_poly.pdbx_strand_id
1 'polypeptide(L)'
;MKPSLRSLDSSLTVNIISRLFIEDLANAKRPPILRSRLSLTYIYWIKVAIGLILGFIVASTRIPLLLGLSIAIFIYIALHYVLKWRIGEDRLEDMGGERKLVMEGIGSFFLAYIFASILFYTLLYPTQILYY
;
A
#
# COMPACT_ATOMS: atom_id res chain seq x y z
N MET A 1 30.68 -27.69 51.80
CA MET A 1 29.22 -27.46 51.95
C MET A 1 28.67 -27.04 50.59
N LYS A 2 27.90 -27.93 49.95
CA LYS A 2 27.37 -27.74 48.59
C LYS A 2 25.90 -27.33 48.75
N PRO A 3 25.49 -26.11 48.39
CA PRO A 3 24.11 -25.69 48.61
C PRO A 3 23.18 -26.51 47.69
N SER A 4 22.23 -27.21 48.31
CA SER A 4 21.22 -28.00 47.62
C SER A 4 20.21 -27.09 46.92
N LEU A 5 20.47 -26.79 45.64
CA LEU A 5 19.55 -26.10 44.72
C LEU A 5 18.39 -27.04 44.29
N ARG A 6 17.64 -27.60 45.24
CA ARG A 6 16.56 -28.59 44.95
C ARG A 6 15.17 -28.18 45.42
N SER A 7 15.00 -26.93 45.85
CA SER A 7 13.70 -26.38 46.22
C SER A 7 13.45 -24.99 45.62
N LEU A 8 14.09 -24.68 44.50
CA LEU A 8 13.66 -23.54 43.69
C LEU A 8 12.27 -23.89 43.14
N ASP A 9 11.30 -23.41 43.89
CA ASP A 9 9.87 -23.60 43.77
C ASP A 9 9.47 -23.66 42.29
N SER A 10 8.94 -24.81 41.86
CA SER A 10 8.46 -25.02 40.49
C SER A 10 7.39 -23.99 40.12
N SER A 11 6.72 -23.41 41.12
CA SER A 11 5.80 -22.29 40.92
C SER A 11 6.51 -21.01 40.44
N LEU A 12 7.73 -20.73 40.90
CA LEU A 12 8.47 -19.51 40.55
C LEU A 12 9.03 -19.58 39.13
N THR A 13 9.54 -20.74 38.74
CA THR A 13 10.02 -20.98 37.37
C THR A 13 8.86 -20.93 36.37
N VAL A 14 7.70 -21.47 36.70
CA VAL A 14 6.49 -21.36 35.86
C VAL A 14 5.99 -19.91 35.78
N ASN A 15 6.07 -19.13 36.86
CA ASN A 15 5.65 -17.71 36.86
C ASN A 15 6.60 -16.82 36.02
N ILE A 16 7.90 -17.10 36.08
CA ILE A 16 8.91 -16.38 35.27
C ILE A 16 8.77 -16.75 33.78
N ILE A 17 8.60 -18.03 33.46
CA ILE A 17 8.43 -18.48 32.06
C ILE A 17 7.12 -17.95 31.47
N SER A 18 6.03 -17.99 32.22
CA SER A 18 4.74 -17.43 31.76
C SER A 18 4.79 -15.91 31.59
N ARG A 19 5.48 -15.17 32.46
CA ARG A 19 5.69 -13.72 32.27
C ARG A 19 6.55 -13.41 31.06
N LEU A 20 7.67 -14.12 30.86
CA LEU A 20 8.51 -13.96 29.67
C LEU A 20 7.72 -14.27 28.39
N PHE A 21 6.92 -15.33 28.39
CA PHE A 21 6.11 -15.71 27.23
C PHE A 21 4.96 -14.72 26.96
N ILE A 22 4.33 -14.19 28.01
CA ILE A 22 3.26 -13.19 27.89
C ILE A 22 3.83 -11.83 27.45
N GLU A 23 5.01 -11.43 27.93
CA GLU A 23 5.69 -10.20 27.48
C GLU A 23 6.15 -10.33 26.03
N ASP A 24 6.65 -11.48 25.60
CA ASP A 24 7.04 -11.72 24.20
C ASP A 24 5.81 -11.72 23.27
N LEU A 25 4.69 -12.30 23.71
CA LEU A 25 3.41 -12.22 22.99
C LEU A 25 2.80 -10.81 22.98
N ALA A 26 2.98 -10.04 24.06
CA ALA A 26 2.50 -8.65 24.15
C ALA A 26 3.35 -7.70 23.30
N ASN A 27 4.66 -7.96 23.18
CA ASN A 27 5.58 -7.23 22.32
C ASN A 27 5.44 -7.65 20.85
N ALA A 28 4.96 -8.88 20.58
CA ALA A 28 4.61 -9.38 19.25
C ALA A 28 3.30 -8.79 18.66
N LYS A 29 2.89 -7.57 19.06
CA LYS A 29 1.62 -6.94 18.62
C LYS A 29 1.54 -6.64 17.11
N ARG A 30 2.62 -6.86 16.36
CA ARG A 30 2.63 -7.37 14.97
C ARG A 30 4.10 -7.42 14.54
N PRO A 31 4.62 -8.55 14.04
CA PRO A 31 6.00 -8.59 13.55
C PRO A 31 6.18 -7.51 12.46
N PRO A 32 7.32 -6.79 12.44
CA PRO A 32 7.53 -5.62 11.58
C PRO A 32 7.24 -5.90 10.10
N ILE A 33 7.50 -7.14 9.68
CA ILE A 33 7.24 -7.68 8.34
C ILE A 33 5.76 -7.64 7.95
N LEU A 34 4.84 -7.87 8.91
CA LEU A 34 3.39 -7.82 8.64
C LEU A 34 2.89 -6.37 8.54
N ARG A 35 3.49 -5.44 9.30
CA ARG A 35 3.11 -4.03 9.27
C ARG A 35 3.46 -3.41 7.92
N SER A 36 4.64 -3.70 7.37
CA SER A 36 5.07 -3.16 6.07
C SER A 36 4.24 -3.70 4.89
N ARG A 37 3.84 -4.98 4.92
CA ARG A 37 2.95 -5.58 3.90
C ARG A 37 1.60 -4.88 3.82
N LEU A 38 0.97 -4.63 4.98
CA LEU A 38 -0.33 -3.96 5.05
C LEU A 38 -0.27 -2.52 4.51
N SER A 39 0.82 -1.79 4.76
CA SER A 39 1.01 -0.45 4.22
C SER A 39 1.22 -0.44 2.71
N LEU A 40 1.97 -1.39 2.15
CA LEU A 40 2.17 -1.53 0.70
C LEU A 40 0.84 -1.84 -0.02
N THR A 41 0.04 -2.76 0.53
CA THR A 41 -1.31 -3.05 0.01
C THR A 41 -2.21 -1.82 0.05
N TYR A 42 -2.15 -1.02 1.11
CA TYR A 42 -2.94 0.21 1.20
C TYR A 42 -2.52 1.24 0.15
N ILE A 43 -1.21 1.44 -0.04
CA ILE A 43 -0.65 2.31 -1.09
C ILE A 43 -1.10 1.85 -2.48
N TYR A 44 -1.07 0.54 -2.73
CA TYR A 44 -1.55 -0.06 -3.97
C TYR A 44 -3.00 0.33 -4.26
N TRP A 45 -3.90 0.14 -3.30
CA TRP A 45 -5.32 0.47 -3.48
C TRP A 45 -5.58 1.96 -3.65
N ILE A 46 -4.82 2.83 -2.97
CA ILE A 46 -4.88 4.29 -3.19
C ILE A 46 -4.52 4.62 -4.63
N LYS A 47 -3.42 4.07 -5.15
CA LYS A 47 -3.00 4.31 -6.55
C LYS A 47 -4.08 3.85 -7.52
N VAL A 48 -4.66 2.67 -7.32
CA VAL A 48 -5.77 2.17 -8.15
C VAL A 48 -6.97 3.12 -8.10
N ALA A 49 -7.40 3.55 -6.92
CA ALA A 49 -8.52 4.48 -6.76
C ALA A 49 -8.27 5.82 -7.46
N ILE A 50 -7.07 6.37 -7.34
CA ILE A 50 -6.69 7.61 -8.04
C ILE A 50 -6.69 7.41 -9.55
N GLY A 51 -6.19 6.28 -10.04
CA GLY A 51 -6.23 5.92 -11.47
C GLY A 51 -7.67 5.90 -12.00
N LEU A 52 -8.60 5.27 -11.26
CA LEU A 52 -10.03 5.24 -11.60
C LEU A 52 -10.65 6.65 -11.67
N ILE A 53 -10.41 7.47 -10.64
CA ILE A 53 -10.92 8.85 -10.57
C ILE A 53 -10.37 9.68 -11.74
N LEU A 54 -9.08 9.54 -12.03
CA LEU A 54 -8.45 10.27 -13.12
C LEU A 54 -9.03 9.85 -14.47
N GLY A 55 -9.24 8.55 -14.69
CA GLY A 55 -9.87 8.05 -15.91
C GLY A 55 -11.29 8.59 -16.09
N PHE A 56 -12.06 8.69 -15.00
CA PHE A 56 -13.38 9.34 -15.01
C PHE A 56 -13.30 10.82 -15.41
N ILE A 57 -12.35 11.58 -14.86
CA ILE A 57 -12.17 13.01 -15.18
C ILE A 57 -11.79 13.19 -16.64
N VAL A 58 -10.82 12.41 -17.14
CA VAL A 58 -10.35 12.47 -18.54
C VAL A 58 -11.49 12.12 -19.51
N ALA A 59 -12.24 11.05 -19.21
CA ALA A 59 -13.40 10.66 -20.01
C ALA A 59 -14.48 11.75 -20.02
N SER A 60 -14.80 12.32 -18.86
CA SER A 60 -15.84 13.36 -18.71
C SER A 60 -15.49 14.64 -19.47
N THR A 61 -14.21 15.01 -19.48
CA THR A 61 -13.69 16.22 -20.14
C THR A 61 -13.36 16.04 -21.62
N ARG A 62 -13.51 14.82 -22.17
CA ARG A 62 -13.15 14.45 -23.55
C ARG A 62 -11.70 14.79 -23.91
N ILE A 63 -10.81 14.73 -22.92
CA ILE A 63 -9.38 14.94 -23.18
C ILE A 63 -8.87 13.79 -24.07
N PRO A 64 -8.10 14.08 -25.13
CA PRO A 64 -7.51 13.04 -25.97
C PRO A 64 -6.67 12.07 -25.15
N LEU A 65 -6.74 10.77 -25.47
CA LEU A 65 -6.10 9.71 -24.69
C LEU A 65 -4.59 9.96 -24.45
N LEU A 66 -3.87 10.42 -25.48
CA LEU A 66 -2.44 10.75 -25.41
C LEU A 66 -2.15 11.89 -24.41
N LEU A 67 -2.96 12.94 -24.42
CA LEU A 67 -2.80 14.07 -23.50
C LEU A 67 -3.21 13.66 -22.08
N GLY A 68 -4.27 12.87 -21.93
CA GLY A 68 -4.67 12.27 -20.67
C GLY A 68 -3.58 11.35 -20.08
N LEU A 69 -2.86 10.62 -20.93
CA LEU A 69 -1.73 9.78 -20.51
C LEU A 69 -0.57 10.62 -19.96
N SER A 70 -0.23 11.74 -20.59
CA SER A 70 0.78 12.68 -20.05
C SER A 70 0.37 13.24 -18.69
N ILE A 71 -0.91 13.58 -18.52
CA ILE A 71 -1.46 14.01 -17.21
C ILE A 71 -1.36 12.89 -16.19
N ALA A 72 -1.69 11.66 -16.57
CA ALA A 72 -1.61 10.49 -15.69
C ALA A 72 -0.18 10.22 -15.22
N ILE A 73 0.82 10.33 -16.10
CA ILE A 73 2.23 10.24 -15.73
C ILE A 73 2.61 11.34 -14.74
N PHE A 74 2.22 12.58 -15.01
CA PHE A 74 2.52 13.70 -14.12
C PHE A 74 1.91 13.52 -12.73
N ILE A 75 0.63 13.11 -12.66
CA ILE A 75 -0.06 12.82 -11.40
C ILE A 75 0.57 11.64 -10.69
N TYR A 76 1.00 10.60 -11.40
CA TYR A 76 1.69 9.46 -10.80
C TYR A 76 2.99 9.88 -10.11
N ILE A 77 3.79 10.71 -10.77
CA ILE A 77 5.04 11.26 -10.23
C ILE A 77 4.73 12.14 -9.00
N ALA A 78 3.76 13.05 -9.11
CA ALA A 78 3.35 13.90 -7.98
C ALA A 78 2.87 13.06 -6.78
N LEU A 79 2.07 12.03 -7.03
CA LEU A 79 1.57 11.11 -6.01
C LEU A 79 2.73 10.39 -5.31
N HIS A 80 3.77 9.97 -6.05
CA HIS A 80 4.96 9.38 -5.46
C HIS A 80 5.65 10.33 -4.47
N TYR A 81 5.86 11.60 -4.85
CA TYR A 81 6.46 12.58 -3.96
C TYR A 81 5.59 12.87 -2.72
N VAL A 82 4.27 12.96 -2.89
CA VAL A 82 3.34 13.14 -1.76
C VAL A 82 3.39 11.95 -0.80
N LEU A 83 3.43 10.73 -1.32
CA LEU A 83 3.55 9.52 -0.49
C LEU A 83 4.90 9.46 0.23
N LYS A 84 6.00 9.77 -0.46
CA LYS A 84 7.34 9.85 0.15
C LYS A 84 7.33 10.83 1.31
N TRP A 85 6.79 12.02 1.10
CA TRP A 85 6.73 13.05 2.15
C TRP A 85 5.86 12.63 3.35
N ARG A 86 4.73 11.96 3.10
CA ARG A 86 3.81 11.56 4.18
C ARG A 86 4.27 10.35 5.00
N ILE A 87 5.03 9.44 4.40
CA ILE A 87 5.51 8.22 5.07
C ILE A 87 6.77 8.51 5.91
N GLY A 88 7.63 9.41 5.44
CA GLY A 88 8.93 9.70 6.05
C GLY A 88 10.01 8.66 5.69
N GLU A 89 11.28 9.05 5.76
CA GLU A 89 12.42 8.24 5.32
C GLU A 89 12.59 6.94 6.14
N ASP A 90 12.43 7.03 7.47
CA ASP A 90 12.61 5.88 8.37
C ASP A 90 11.66 4.71 8.06
N ARG A 91 10.39 5.01 7.74
CA ARG A 91 9.40 3.98 7.39
C ARG A 91 9.54 3.49 5.96
N LEU A 92 10.29 4.21 5.14
CA LEU A 92 10.50 3.88 3.74
C LEU A 92 11.53 2.74 3.60
N GLU A 93 12.56 2.75 4.43
CA GLU A 93 13.52 1.64 4.54
C GLU A 93 12.83 0.34 4.97
N ASP A 94 11.96 0.40 5.97
CA ASP A 94 11.14 -0.74 6.44
C ASP A 94 10.23 -1.34 5.35
N MET A 95 9.87 -0.55 4.33
CA MET A 95 9.04 -0.98 3.19
C MET A 95 9.85 -1.53 2.01
N GLY A 96 11.18 -1.54 2.09
CA GLY A 96 12.07 -1.99 1.02
C GLY A 96 12.53 -0.87 0.08
N GLY A 97 12.49 0.38 0.56
CA GLY A 97 13.09 1.54 -0.08
C GLY A 97 12.25 2.21 -1.18
N GLU A 98 12.76 3.32 -1.68
CA GLU A 98 12.07 4.21 -2.64
C GLU A 98 11.65 3.49 -3.92
N ARG A 99 12.55 2.68 -4.47
CA ARG A 99 12.31 1.94 -5.71
C ARG A 99 11.08 1.04 -5.60
N LYS A 100 10.88 0.42 -4.43
CA LYS A 100 9.73 -0.46 -4.21
C LYS A 100 8.44 0.35 -4.11
N LEU A 101 8.47 1.51 -3.45
CA LEU A 101 7.33 2.43 -3.41
C LEU A 101 6.93 2.98 -4.80
N VAL A 102 7.92 3.23 -5.68
CA VAL A 102 7.68 3.65 -7.07
C VAL A 102 7.12 2.52 -7.92
N MET A 103 7.67 1.33 -7.81
CA MET A 103 7.26 0.18 -8.64
C MET A 103 5.93 -0.42 -8.19
N GLU A 104 5.62 -0.36 -6.88
CA GLU A 104 4.41 -0.94 -6.33
C GLU A 104 3.16 -0.26 -6.92
N GLY A 105 2.35 -1.01 -7.66
CA GLY A 105 1.10 -0.51 -8.22
C GLY A 105 1.23 0.46 -9.40
N ILE A 106 2.41 0.61 -10.03
CA ILE A 106 2.56 1.44 -11.24
C ILE A 106 1.68 0.91 -12.38
N GLY A 107 1.79 -0.39 -12.68
CA GLY A 107 1.00 -1.03 -13.72
C GLY A 107 -0.49 -0.97 -13.41
N SER A 108 -0.87 -1.21 -12.15
CA SER A 108 -2.27 -1.18 -11.74
C SER A 108 -2.87 0.22 -11.77
N PHE A 109 -2.09 1.28 -11.48
CA PHE A 109 -2.52 2.66 -11.66
C PHE A 109 -2.88 2.94 -13.12
N PHE A 110 -1.97 2.67 -14.05
CA PHE A 110 -2.20 2.94 -15.48
C PHE A 110 -3.28 2.04 -16.07
N LEU A 111 -3.34 0.79 -15.65
CA LEU A 111 -4.37 -0.13 -16.10
C LEU A 111 -5.76 0.30 -15.62
N ALA A 112 -5.88 0.70 -14.34
CA ALA A 112 -7.13 1.25 -13.80
C ALA A 112 -7.53 2.55 -14.51
N TYR A 113 -6.57 3.43 -14.79
CA TYR A 113 -6.79 4.66 -15.56
C TYR A 113 -7.31 4.37 -16.97
N ILE A 114 -6.64 3.50 -17.74
CA ILE A 114 -7.04 3.15 -19.12
C ILE A 114 -8.41 2.49 -19.10
N PHE A 115 -8.61 1.51 -18.22
CA PHE A 115 -9.86 0.80 -18.06
C PHE A 115 -11.02 1.76 -17.74
N ALA A 116 -10.86 2.62 -16.74
CA ALA A 116 -11.86 3.63 -16.39
C ALA A 116 -12.10 4.61 -17.54
N SER A 117 -11.05 5.10 -18.18
CA SER A 117 -11.17 6.04 -19.31
C SER A 117 -12.02 5.46 -20.42
N ILE A 118 -11.75 4.22 -20.85
CA ILE A 118 -12.51 3.54 -21.91
C ILE A 118 -13.94 3.27 -21.46
N LEU A 119 -14.13 2.73 -20.25
CA LEU A 119 -15.44 2.40 -19.70
C LEU A 119 -16.34 3.64 -19.63
N PHE A 120 -15.86 4.73 -19.03
CA PHE A 120 -16.63 5.95 -18.87
C PHE A 120 -16.82 6.69 -20.18
N TYR A 121 -15.82 6.70 -21.08
CA TYR A 121 -16.00 7.29 -22.40
C TYR A 121 -17.10 6.58 -23.18
N THR A 122 -17.13 5.24 -23.13
CA THR A 122 -18.18 4.42 -23.76
C THR A 122 -19.54 4.68 -23.15
N LEU A 123 -19.62 4.82 -21.83
CA LEU A 123 -20.88 5.06 -21.11
C LEU A 123 -21.44 6.47 -21.33
N LEU A 124 -20.57 7.49 -21.38
CA LEU A 124 -20.98 8.89 -21.54
C LEU A 124 -21.27 9.25 -23.00
N TYR A 125 -20.62 8.59 -23.95
CA TYR A 125 -20.74 8.89 -25.39
C TYR A 125 -21.07 7.65 -26.23
N PRO A 126 -22.16 6.92 -25.92
CA PRO A 126 -22.52 5.70 -26.64
C PRO A 126 -22.85 5.97 -28.11
N THR A 127 -23.33 7.17 -28.43
CA THR A 127 -23.88 7.54 -29.74
C THR A 127 -22.82 7.74 -30.84
N GLN A 128 -21.53 7.87 -30.51
CA GLN A 128 -20.47 7.98 -31.52
C GLN A 128 -20.07 6.64 -32.15
N ILE A 129 -20.48 5.52 -31.55
CA ILE A 129 -20.19 4.17 -32.08
C ILE A 129 -21.16 3.80 -33.22
N LEU A 130 -22.33 4.45 -33.31
CA LEU A 130 -23.39 4.10 -34.25
C LEU A 130 -23.30 4.80 -35.63
N TYR A 131 -22.34 5.70 -35.82
CA TYR A 131 -22.16 6.49 -37.06
C TYR A 131 -20.83 6.20 -37.78
N TYR A 132 -20.15 5.12 -37.40
CA TYR A 132 -19.00 4.57 -38.12
C TYR A 132 -19.29 3.16 -38.64
#